data_AF-A0A914EHU7-F1
#
_entry.id   AF-A0A914EHU7-F1
#
_cell.length_a   1.000
_cell.length_b   1.000
_cell.length_c   1.000
_cell.angle_alpha   90.00
_cell.angle_beta   90.00
_cell.angle_gamma   90.00
#
_symmetry.space_group_name_H-M   'P 1'
#
loop_
_entity.id
_entity.type
_entity.pdbx_description
1 polymer ?
#
loop_
_entity_poly.entity_id
_entity_poly.type
_entity_poly.pdbx_seq_one_letter_code
_entity_poly.pdbx_strand_id
1 'polypeptide(L)'
;MFHIKNPLLPIRFRFNDEAYLETRQVFCEELLSQNELLEELRQEKYDVGLISLYDSCGVGLLYLIGIQSVNCFSATPMTDILSWQLGIPMPPSYLTDTFNWDIRNKNFGFFERLSNIWYYTELMFDIDYINYGEQQVFEAKIPGFPNLRSLIANLTYIFLNTNELLDMSRPVTAKVKYIGGIAMGAKKSLNEEFESFLSLSSKGTVLFSFGSLAKTSIFPLEVKLSILRAFSQFPEFTFIWKYDDIEKDKELFKNFSNVFLAEWLPQIDLLNDKRVKAFITHMGLNSYLETSFAGVPVVAIPLFGDQMQNAESAERLGFC
;
A
#
# COMPACT_ATOMS: atom_id res chain seq x y z
N MET A 1 -9.12 -7.69 -9.13
CA MET A 1 -10.34 -7.51 -8.30
C MET A 1 -11.06 -8.82 -7.90
N PHE A 2 -10.41 -9.99 -7.95
CA PHE A 2 -11.06 -11.28 -7.64
C PHE A 2 -11.42 -11.48 -6.15
N HIS A 3 -10.70 -10.83 -5.20
CA HIS A 3 -10.89 -11.03 -3.75
C HIS A 3 -12.07 -10.33 -3.13
N ILE A 4 -12.59 -9.28 -3.79
CA ILE A 4 -13.78 -8.62 -3.27
C ILE A 4 -15.01 -9.55 -3.38
N LYS A 5 -14.95 -10.56 -4.26
CA LYS A 5 -16.00 -11.58 -4.41
C LYS A 5 -15.78 -12.82 -3.55
N ASN A 6 -14.52 -13.18 -3.23
CA ASN A 6 -14.20 -14.30 -2.36
C ASN A 6 -12.89 -14.07 -1.59
N PRO A 7 -12.96 -13.64 -0.32
CA PRO A 7 -11.78 -13.36 0.50
C PRO A 7 -11.05 -14.61 1.00
N LEU A 8 -11.51 -15.82 0.65
CA LEU A 8 -10.92 -17.10 1.09
C LEU A 8 -10.00 -17.74 0.05
N LEU A 9 -9.90 -17.17 -1.15
CA LEU A 9 -8.92 -17.63 -2.15
C LEU A 9 -7.59 -16.89 -1.91
N PRO A 10 -6.43 -17.52 -2.13
CA PRO A 10 -5.16 -16.79 -2.14
C PRO A 10 -5.01 -15.94 -3.42
N ILE A 11 -4.55 -14.67 -3.32
CA ILE A 11 -4.01 -13.96 -4.50
C ILE A 11 -2.61 -14.51 -4.75
N ARG A 12 -2.29 -14.88 -5.99
CA ARG A 12 -0.91 -14.73 -6.48
C ARG A 12 -0.90 -13.55 -7.43
N PHE A 13 -0.39 -12.41 -6.97
CA PHE A 13 -0.14 -11.28 -7.86
C PHE A 13 1.07 -11.68 -8.70
N ARG A 14 0.85 -11.94 -9.99
CA ARG A 14 1.93 -12.30 -10.90
C ARG A 14 2.32 -11.06 -11.69
N PHE A 15 3.54 -10.59 -11.50
CA PHE A 15 4.09 -9.46 -12.25
C PHE A 15 4.36 -9.82 -13.72
N ASN A 16 4.36 -11.11 -14.08
CA ASN A 16 4.42 -11.61 -15.45
C ASN A 16 3.06 -11.72 -16.17
N ASP A 17 2.01 -11.04 -15.68
CA ASP A 17 0.78 -10.88 -16.46
C ASP A 17 1.10 -10.09 -17.75
N GLU A 18 0.90 -10.72 -18.90
CA GLU A 18 1.19 -10.18 -20.23
C GLU A 18 0.55 -8.79 -20.40
N ALA A 19 -0.68 -8.60 -19.91
CA ALA A 19 -1.37 -7.32 -19.99
C ALA A 19 -0.67 -6.21 -19.18
N TYR A 20 -0.09 -6.54 -18.02
CA TYR A 20 0.65 -5.58 -17.20
C TYR A 20 1.96 -5.17 -17.89
N LEU A 21 2.67 -6.14 -18.46
CA LEU A 21 3.92 -5.91 -19.20
C LEU A 21 3.70 -5.06 -20.44
N GLU A 22 2.69 -5.38 -21.24
CA GLU A 22 2.33 -4.64 -22.44
C GLU A 22 1.91 -3.21 -22.10
N THR A 23 1.07 -3.04 -21.07
CA THR A 23 0.59 -1.71 -20.66
C THR A 23 1.75 -0.77 -20.31
N ARG A 24 2.77 -1.26 -19.60
CA ARG A 24 3.96 -0.46 -19.26
C ARG A 24 4.73 -0.01 -20.49
N GLN A 25 4.96 -0.91 -21.44
CA GLN A 25 5.68 -0.59 -22.68
C GLN A 25 4.89 0.38 -23.57
N VAL A 26 3.59 0.12 -23.77
CA VAL A 26 2.70 0.98 -24.56
C VAL A 26 2.62 2.38 -23.97
N PHE A 27 2.42 2.50 -22.65
CA PHE A 27 2.38 3.79 -21.98
C PHE A 27 3.70 4.56 -22.15
N CYS A 28 4.84 3.85 -22.04
CA CYS A 28 6.13 4.47 -22.24
C CYS A 28 6.35 4.92 -23.70
N GLU A 29 5.95 4.09 -24.66
CA GLU A 29 6.05 4.40 -26.08
C GLU A 29 5.20 5.62 -26.43
N GLU A 30 3.96 5.68 -25.93
CA GLU A 30 3.06 6.82 -26.10
C GLU A 30 3.66 8.10 -25.56
N LEU A 31 4.15 8.11 -24.32
CA LEU A 31 4.80 9.29 -23.73
C LEU A 31 6.03 9.73 -24.52
N LEU A 32 6.87 8.78 -24.95
CA LEU A 32 8.03 9.07 -25.78
C LEU A 32 7.67 9.56 -27.19
N SER A 33 6.43 9.40 -27.64
CA SER A 33 5.96 9.91 -28.94
C SER A 33 5.50 11.36 -28.86
N GLN A 34 5.28 11.89 -27.65
CA GLN A 34 4.78 13.25 -27.43
C GLN A 34 5.91 14.29 -27.51
N ASN A 35 6.48 14.50 -28.70
CA ASN A 35 7.60 15.41 -28.90
C ASN A 35 7.31 16.85 -28.42
N GLU A 36 6.11 17.37 -28.68
CA GLU A 36 5.71 18.71 -28.24
C GLU A 36 5.73 18.85 -26.70
N LEU A 37 5.20 17.84 -25.99
CA LEU A 37 5.22 17.80 -24.53
C LEU A 37 6.65 17.70 -23.99
N LEU A 38 7.51 16.88 -24.60
CA LEU A 38 8.90 16.75 -24.16
C LEU A 38 9.69 18.04 -24.36
N GLU A 39 9.45 18.78 -25.44
CA GLU A 39 10.05 20.10 -25.65
C GLU A 39 9.51 21.14 -24.67
N GLU A 40 8.21 21.15 -24.39
CA GLU A 40 7.61 22.01 -23.38
C GLU A 40 8.25 21.77 -22.01
N LEU A 41 8.31 20.51 -21.56
CA LEU A 41 8.92 20.13 -20.29
C LEU A 41 10.41 20.49 -20.21
N ARG A 42 11.14 20.42 -21.32
CA ARG A 42 12.56 20.84 -21.39
C ARG A 42 12.71 22.35 -21.27
N GLN A 43 11.77 23.14 -21.82
CA GLN A 43 11.80 24.60 -21.77
C GLN A 43 11.52 25.17 -20.38
N GLU A 44 10.73 24.46 -19.56
CA GLU A 44 10.42 24.83 -18.17
C GLU A 44 11.65 24.80 -17.25
N LYS A 45 12.69 24.03 -17.59
CA LYS A 45 13.96 23.95 -16.83
C LYS A 45 13.78 23.60 -15.35
N TYR A 46 12.99 22.57 -15.06
CA TYR A 46 12.82 22.06 -13.69
C TYR A 46 14.15 21.65 -13.05
N ASP A 47 14.37 22.05 -11.80
CA ASP A 47 15.57 21.69 -11.03
C ASP A 47 15.52 20.26 -10.48
N VAL A 48 14.30 19.75 -10.22
CA VAL A 48 14.05 18.49 -9.50
C VAL A 48 12.94 17.71 -10.18
N GLY A 49 13.18 16.42 -10.41
CA GLY A 49 12.18 15.45 -10.86
C GLY A 49 11.79 14.49 -9.75
N LEU A 50 10.49 14.26 -9.59
CA LEU A 50 9.91 13.30 -8.64
C LEU A 50 9.16 12.22 -9.41
N ILE A 51 9.51 10.94 -9.19
CA ILE A 51 8.86 9.80 -9.84
C ILE A 51 8.49 8.71 -8.84
N SER A 52 7.47 7.91 -9.17
CA SER A 52 7.21 6.64 -8.48
C SER A 52 7.81 5.51 -9.32
N LEU A 53 8.51 4.57 -8.70
CA LEU A 53 9.19 3.46 -9.39
C LEU A 53 8.28 2.22 -9.54
N TYR A 54 7.03 2.43 -9.97
CA TYR A 54 6.20 1.31 -10.47
C TYR A 54 6.57 0.93 -11.91
N ASP A 55 7.10 1.90 -12.66
CA ASP A 55 7.71 1.73 -13.98
C ASP A 55 9.07 2.46 -14.04
N SER A 56 9.90 2.15 -15.04
CA SER A 56 11.18 2.82 -15.25
C SER A 56 11.12 3.96 -16.28
N CYS A 57 9.98 4.13 -16.97
CA CYS A 57 9.82 5.09 -18.05
C CYS A 57 9.99 6.53 -17.57
N GLY A 58 9.39 6.86 -16.44
CA GLY A 58 9.51 8.20 -15.84
C GLY A 58 10.96 8.62 -15.62
N VAL A 59 11.84 7.70 -15.21
CA VAL A 59 13.27 7.99 -15.03
C VAL A 59 13.96 8.32 -16.35
N GLY A 60 13.68 7.54 -17.40
CA GLY A 60 14.24 7.80 -18.73
C GLY A 60 13.74 9.12 -19.34
N LEU A 61 12.45 9.44 -19.15
CA LEU A 61 11.87 10.71 -19.61
C LEU A 61 12.52 11.92 -18.94
N LEU A 62 12.70 11.89 -17.61
CA LEU A 62 13.36 12.98 -16.88
C LEU A 62 14.82 13.15 -17.30
N TYR A 63 15.52 12.04 -17.58
CA TYR A 63 16.86 12.09 -18.16
C TYR A 63 16.87 12.76 -19.54
N LEU A 64 15.90 12.44 -20.42
CA LEU A 64 15.79 13.03 -21.76
C LEU A 64 15.53 14.53 -21.79
N ILE A 65 14.80 15.05 -20.81
CA ILE A 65 14.56 16.49 -20.69
C ILE A 65 15.66 17.21 -19.90
N GLY A 66 16.70 16.50 -19.46
CA GLY A 66 17.92 17.08 -18.89
C GLY A 66 17.89 17.34 -17.39
N ILE A 67 16.96 16.72 -16.64
CA ILE A 67 16.88 16.87 -15.19
C ILE A 67 17.94 16.00 -14.52
N GLN A 68 18.82 16.63 -13.74
CA GLN A 68 19.93 15.93 -13.05
C GLN A 68 19.51 15.39 -11.68
N SER A 69 18.68 16.14 -10.93
CA SER A 69 18.22 15.73 -9.60
C SER A 69 16.90 14.96 -9.71
N VAL A 70 16.99 13.68 -10.08
CA VAL A 70 15.84 12.78 -10.10
C VAL A 70 15.75 12.04 -8.76
N ASN A 71 14.57 12.04 -8.17
CA ASN A 71 14.27 11.44 -6.87
C ASN A 71 13.06 10.51 -6.97
N CYS A 72 13.05 9.46 -6.17
CA CYS A 72 11.90 8.57 -6.06
C CYS A 72 11.01 8.97 -4.88
N PHE A 73 9.71 8.98 -5.11
CA PHE A 73 8.68 8.98 -4.08
C PHE A 73 7.93 7.65 -4.12
N SER A 74 8.09 6.85 -3.07
CA SER A 74 7.39 5.58 -2.88
C SER A 74 6.19 5.80 -1.98
N ALA A 75 5.00 5.50 -2.52
CA ALA A 75 3.76 5.49 -1.77
C ALA A 75 3.66 4.31 -0.79
N THR A 76 4.63 3.39 -0.76
CA THR A 76 4.72 2.22 0.12
C THR A 76 6.02 2.22 0.94
N PRO A 77 6.14 1.37 1.98
CA PRO A 77 7.43 1.04 2.59
C PRO A 77 8.42 0.51 1.56
N MET A 78 9.67 0.30 1.97
CA MET A 78 10.67 -0.28 1.06
C MET A 78 10.20 -1.66 0.60
N THR A 79 10.16 -1.84 -0.73
CA THR A 79 9.78 -3.10 -1.37
C THR A 79 11.00 -3.81 -1.95
N ASP A 80 10.82 -5.08 -2.27
CA ASP A 80 11.85 -5.93 -2.87
C ASP A 80 12.18 -5.49 -4.31
N ILE A 81 11.16 -5.06 -5.04
CA ILE A 81 11.26 -4.47 -6.39
C ILE A 81 12.14 -3.22 -6.34
N LEU A 82 11.83 -2.29 -5.43
CA LEU A 82 12.56 -1.04 -5.28
C LEU A 82 14.01 -1.30 -4.82
N SER A 83 14.21 -2.23 -3.88
CA SER A 83 15.54 -2.61 -3.41
C SER A 83 16.40 -3.18 -4.54
N TRP A 84 15.83 -4.05 -5.38
CA TRP A 84 16.50 -4.64 -6.54
C TRP A 84 16.95 -3.62 -7.58
N GLN A 85 16.05 -2.69 -7.91
CA GLN A 85 16.34 -1.63 -8.87
C GLN A 85 17.41 -0.66 -8.37
N LEU A 86 17.46 -0.41 -7.06
CA LEU A 86 18.47 0.44 -6.41
C LEU A 86 19.81 -0.28 -6.13
N GLY A 87 19.89 -1.59 -6.37
CA GLY A 87 21.07 -2.39 -6.04
C GLY A 87 21.29 -2.58 -4.53
N ILE A 88 20.23 -2.47 -3.73
CA ILE A 88 20.28 -2.65 -2.28
C ILE A 88 20.19 -4.16 -1.97
N PRO A 89 21.14 -4.73 -1.20
CA PRO A 89 21.10 -6.14 -0.85
C PRO A 89 19.83 -6.52 -0.08
N MET A 90 19.22 -7.63 -0.49
CA MET A 90 17.97 -8.10 0.08
C MET A 90 18.10 -9.58 0.45
N PRO A 91 18.41 -9.88 1.72
CA PRO A 91 18.63 -11.27 2.15
C PRO A 91 17.29 -12.04 2.28
N PRO A 92 16.97 -12.97 1.36
CA PRO A 92 15.71 -13.73 1.39
C PRO A 92 15.66 -14.73 2.56
N SER A 93 16.74 -14.85 3.34
CA SER A 93 16.79 -15.72 4.51
C SER A 93 15.99 -15.20 5.71
N TYR A 94 15.59 -13.91 5.72
CA TYR A 94 14.77 -13.33 6.80
C TYR A 94 13.83 -12.20 6.33
N LEU A 95 14.01 -11.68 5.12
CA LEU A 95 13.06 -10.74 4.50
C LEU A 95 12.11 -11.50 3.58
N THR A 96 10.83 -11.48 3.92
CA THR A 96 9.74 -11.99 3.09
C THR A 96 9.37 -10.97 2.02
N ASP A 97 8.98 -11.46 0.84
CA ASP A 97 8.51 -10.61 -0.24
C ASP A 97 7.24 -9.81 0.16
N THR A 98 7.30 -8.50 -0.06
CA THR A 98 6.27 -7.49 0.15
C THR A 98 4.90 -7.91 -0.39
N PHE A 99 4.87 -8.63 -1.53
CA PHE A 99 3.63 -9.03 -2.20
C PHE A 99 3.32 -10.53 -2.08
N ASN A 100 4.17 -11.30 -1.39
CA ASN A 100 3.94 -12.74 -1.24
C ASN A 100 2.95 -13.04 -0.11
N TRP A 101 1.89 -13.76 -0.45
CA TRP A 101 0.83 -14.13 0.49
C TRP A 101 1.16 -15.37 1.33
N ASP A 102 1.94 -16.31 0.79
CA ASP A 102 2.02 -17.70 1.28
C ASP A 102 3.05 -17.91 2.43
N ILE A 103 4.00 -16.99 2.66
CA ILE A 103 5.21 -17.30 3.49
C ILE A 103 5.24 -16.58 4.86
N ARG A 104 4.16 -15.94 5.29
CA ARG A 104 4.17 -15.15 6.54
C ARG A 104 3.73 -15.95 7.77
N ASN A 105 3.96 -17.26 7.74
CA ASN A 105 3.73 -18.14 8.88
C ASN A 105 4.75 -17.86 10.00
N LYS A 106 4.29 -17.92 11.25
CA LYS A 106 5.07 -17.68 12.49
C LYS A 106 6.34 -18.53 12.66
N ASN A 107 6.54 -19.53 11.80
CA ASN A 107 7.71 -20.38 11.75
C ASN A 107 8.45 -20.19 10.43
N PHE A 108 9.33 -19.18 10.36
CA PHE A 108 10.23 -18.95 9.22
C PHE A 108 11.40 -19.95 9.23
N GLY A 109 11.05 -21.23 9.08
CA GLY A 109 11.95 -22.38 9.13
C GLY A 109 12.74 -22.57 7.85
N PHE A 110 13.43 -23.71 7.74
CA PHE A 110 14.31 -23.98 6.59
C PHE A 110 13.54 -24.04 5.27
N PHE A 111 12.40 -24.72 5.23
CA PHE A 111 11.63 -24.89 3.99
C PHE A 111 10.92 -23.61 3.57
N GLU A 112 10.45 -22.81 4.52
CA GLU A 112 9.87 -21.50 4.27
C GLU A 112 10.93 -20.54 3.69
N ARG A 113 12.15 -20.56 4.24
CA ARG A 113 13.28 -19.79 3.69
C ARG A 113 13.67 -20.24 2.28
N LEU A 114 13.70 -21.56 2.03
CA LEU A 114 14.00 -22.10 0.71
C LEU A 114 12.93 -21.69 -0.31
N SER A 115 11.65 -21.75 0.10
CA SER A 115 10.55 -21.26 -0.71
C SER A 115 10.67 -19.76 -0.98
N ASN A 116 11.00 -18.96 0.03
CA ASN A 116 11.18 -17.51 -0.12
C ASN A 116 12.33 -17.17 -1.08
N ILE A 117 13.43 -17.91 -1.05
CA ILE A 117 14.54 -17.76 -2.02
C ILE A 117 14.04 -18.01 -3.45
N TRP A 118 13.21 -19.04 -3.65
CA TRP A 118 12.64 -19.35 -4.95
C TRP A 118 11.77 -18.21 -5.47
N TYR A 119 10.80 -17.74 -4.67
CA TYR A 119 9.93 -16.63 -5.05
C TYR A 119 10.68 -15.32 -5.27
N TYR A 120 11.66 -15.03 -4.42
CA TYR A 120 12.54 -13.87 -4.60
C TYR A 120 13.24 -13.94 -5.96
N THR A 121 13.83 -15.09 -6.30
CA THR A 121 14.55 -15.29 -7.55
C THR A 121 13.61 -15.12 -8.76
N GLU A 122 12.42 -15.72 -8.71
CA GLU A 122 11.37 -15.55 -9.73
C GLU A 122 11.02 -14.08 -9.92
N LEU A 123 10.78 -13.34 -8.83
CA LEU A 123 10.45 -11.92 -8.87
C LEU A 123 11.58 -11.08 -9.48
N MET A 124 12.85 -11.37 -9.18
CA MET A 124 13.98 -10.61 -9.76
C MET A 124 14.09 -10.84 -11.27
N PHE A 125 13.86 -12.06 -11.74
CA PHE A 125 13.81 -12.36 -13.18
C PHE A 125 12.64 -11.64 -13.85
N ASP A 126 11.46 -11.68 -13.25
CA ASP A 126 10.29 -10.97 -13.76
C ASP A 126 10.61 -9.47 -13.89
N ILE A 127 11.10 -8.82 -12.84
CA ILE A 127 11.43 -7.38 -12.84
C ILE A 127 12.50 -7.02 -13.87
N ASP A 128 13.56 -7.81 -14.00
CA ASP A 128 14.59 -7.57 -15.01
C ASP A 128 14.03 -7.73 -16.43
N TYR A 129 13.12 -8.68 -16.66
CA TYR A 129 12.41 -8.83 -17.93
C TYR A 129 11.51 -7.63 -18.24
N ILE A 130 10.76 -7.10 -17.25
CA ILE A 130 9.93 -5.91 -17.46
C ILE A 130 10.78 -4.70 -17.83
N ASN A 131 11.86 -4.47 -17.09
CA ASN A 131 12.76 -3.34 -17.32
C ASN A 131 13.47 -3.47 -18.69
N TYR A 132 13.75 -4.69 -19.14
CA TYR A 132 14.29 -4.93 -20.48
C TYR A 132 13.31 -4.48 -21.57
N GLY A 133 12.01 -4.79 -21.44
CA GLY A 133 10.98 -4.33 -22.37
C GLY A 133 10.94 -2.80 -22.48
N GLU A 134 10.92 -2.09 -21.35
CA GLU A 134 10.97 -0.62 -21.35
C GLU A 134 12.27 -0.08 -21.92
N GLN A 135 13.41 -0.72 -21.65
CA GLN A 135 14.69 -0.35 -22.26
C GLN A 135 14.63 -0.43 -23.79
N GLN A 136 13.99 -1.46 -24.35
CA GLN A 136 13.85 -1.60 -25.80
C GLN A 136 13.04 -0.46 -26.42
N VAL A 137 12.02 0.05 -25.73
CA VAL A 137 11.24 1.21 -26.19
C VAL A 137 12.13 2.44 -26.33
N PHE A 138 13.02 2.70 -25.35
CA PHE A 138 13.97 3.81 -25.43
C PHE A 138 15.02 3.61 -26.52
N GLU A 139 15.65 2.43 -26.60
CA GLU A 139 16.67 2.11 -27.62
C GLU A 139 16.12 2.19 -29.05
N ALA A 140 14.87 1.78 -29.26
CA ALA A 140 14.23 1.84 -30.57
C ALA A 140 14.06 3.28 -31.08
N LYS A 141 13.81 4.23 -30.17
CA LYS A 141 13.66 5.66 -30.51
C LYS A 141 14.98 6.42 -30.46
N ILE A 142 15.87 6.03 -29.56
CA ILE A 142 17.12 6.73 -29.24
C ILE A 142 18.23 5.67 -29.10
N PRO A 143 18.89 5.31 -30.20
CA PRO A 143 19.95 4.31 -30.18
C PRO A 143 21.07 4.68 -29.21
N GLY A 144 21.45 3.73 -28.34
CA GLY A 144 22.46 3.93 -27.30
C GLY A 144 21.96 4.68 -26.07
N PHE A 145 20.65 4.70 -25.84
CA PHE A 145 20.07 5.29 -24.63
C PHE A 145 20.64 4.62 -23.37
N PRO A 146 20.99 5.39 -22.31
CA PRO A 146 21.53 4.81 -21.09
C PRO A 146 20.63 3.73 -20.50
N ASN A 147 21.24 2.74 -19.85
CA ASN A 147 20.50 1.67 -19.19
C ASN A 147 19.61 2.25 -18.07
N LEU A 148 18.29 2.02 -18.14
CA LEU A 148 17.30 2.56 -17.22
C LEU A 148 17.57 2.14 -15.77
N ARG A 149 17.98 0.88 -15.53
CA ARG A 149 18.35 0.40 -14.19
C ARG A 149 19.54 1.17 -13.63
N SER A 150 20.50 1.53 -14.46
CA SER A 150 21.65 2.36 -14.05
C SER A 150 21.21 3.79 -13.69
N LEU A 151 20.25 4.35 -14.42
CA LEU A 151 19.64 5.64 -14.08
C LEU A 151 18.89 5.57 -12.74
N ILE A 152 18.14 4.50 -12.48
CA ILE A 152 17.46 4.26 -11.20
C ILE A 152 18.45 4.14 -10.03
N ALA A 153 19.53 3.38 -10.19
CA ALA A 153 20.57 3.26 -9.17
C ALA A 153 21.24 4.62 -8.85
N ASN A 154 21.27 5.54 -9.83
CA ASN A 154 21.84 6.88 -9.70
C ASN A 154 20.88 7.95 -9.16
N LEU A 155 19.64 7.61 -8.80
CA LEU A 155 18.71 8.55 -8.16
C LEU A 155 19.32 9.22 -6.93
N THR A 156 18.91 10.45 -6.65
CA THR A 156 19.50 11.27 -5.58
C THR A 156 18.95 10.87 -4.21
N TYR A 157 17.63 10.98 -4.01
CA TYR A 157 16.93 10.53 -2.81
C TYR A 157 15.77 9.60 -3.14
N ILE A 158 15.46 8.73 -2.17
CA ILE A 158 14.34 7.78 -2.20
C ILE A 158 13.48 8.06 -0.97
N PHE A 159 12.36 8.75 -1.18
CA PHE A 159 11.40 9.08 -0.14
C PHE A 159 10.41 7.93 0.03
N LEU A 160 10.36 7.33 1.22
CA LEU A 160 9.44 6.24 1.54
C LEU A 160 8.32 6.75 2.44
N ASN A 161 7.07 6.47 2.09
CA ASN A 161 5.90 6.77 2.92
C ASN A 161 5.77 5.79 4.11
N THR A 162 6.83 5.64 4.90
CA THR A 162 6.82 4.86 6.14
C THR A 162 7.71 5.50 7.19
N ASN A 163 7.58 5.07 8.44
CA ASN A 163 8.50 5.42 9.51
C ASN A 163 9.53 4.29 9.68
N GLU A 164 10.79 4.65 9.93
CA GLU A 164 11.89 3.69 10.10
C GLU A 164 11.59 2.63 11.18
N LEU A 165 10.94 3.02 12.28
CA LEU A 165 10.56 2.13 13.38
C LEU A 165 9.41 1.17 13.01
N LEU A 166 8.62 1.55 12.01
CA LEU A 166 7.47 0.80 11.53
C LEU A 166 7.82 -0.14 10.37
N ASP A 167 8.98 0.04 9.72
CA ASP A 167 9.41 -0.80 8.60
C ASP A 167 10.13 -2.07 9.09
N MET A 168 10.24 -3.06 8.21
CA MET A 168 11.06 -4.25 8.46
C MET A 168 12.54 -3.89 8.42
N SER A 169 13.31 -4.47 9.35
CA SER A 169 14.75 -4.23 9.41
C SER A 169 15.44 -4.79 8.17
N ARG A 170 16.03 -3.90 7.36
CA ARG A 170 16.69 -4.26 6.09
C ARG A 170 17.87 -3.32 5.82
N PRO A 171 18.85 -3.75 4.99
CA PRO A 171 19.87 -2.83 4.49
C PRO A 171 19.23 -1.66 3.74
N VAL A 172 19.68 -0.45 4.01
CA VAL A 172 19.29 0.76 3.29
C VAL A 172 20.52 1.64 3.06
N THR A 173 20.44 2.53 2.07
CA THR A 173 21.48 3.51 1.80
C THR A 173 21.12 4.86 2.40
N ALA A 174 22.10 5.77 2.51
CA ALA A 174 21.87 7.14 2.95
C ALA A 174 20.94 7.94 2.01
N LYS A 175 20.65 7.43 0.80
CA LYS A 175 19.67 8.01 -0.13
C LYS A 175 18.23 7.83 0.35
N VAL A 176 17.96 6.82 1.19
CA VAL A 176 16.62 6.55 1.71
C VAL A 176 16.25 7.59 2.77
N LYS A 177 15.04 8.13 2.64
CA LYS A 177 14.44 9.12 3.54
C LYS A 177 13.03 8.66 3.92
N TYR A 178 12.85 8.34 5.18
CA TYR A 178 11.55 7.98 5.75
C TYR A 178 10.73 9.25 5.99
N ILE A 179 9.60 9.37 5.29
CA ILE A 179 8.70 10.53 5.36
C ILE A 179 7.27 10.13 5.75
N GLY A 180 7.08 8.89 6.22
CA GLY A 180 5.79 8.40 6.69
C GLY A 180 5.24 9.30 7.79
N GLY A 181 4.03 9.79 7.56
CA GLY A 181 3.35 10.69 8.48
C GLY A 181 3.47 12.19 8.16
N ILE A 182 4.24 12.58 7.15
CA ILE A 182 4.38 14.00 6.76
C ILE A 182 3.04 14.66 6.40
N ALA A 183 2.09 13.87 5.90
CA ALA A 183 0.75 14.34 5.53
C ALA A 183 -0.29 14.17 6.65
N MET A 184 0.07 13.63 7.82
CA MET A 184 -0.89 13.48 8.91
C MET A 184 -1.22 14.85 9.51
N GLY A 185 -2.51 15.17 9.51
CA GLY A 185 -3.01 16.36 10.18
C GLY A 185 -3.03 16.20 11.70
N ALA A 186 -3.10 17.33 12.40
CA ALA A 186 -3.44 17.34 13.81
C ALA A 186 -4.90 16.91 14.02
N LYS A 187 -5.19 16.27 15.17
CA LYS A 187 -6.55 15.97 15.60
C LYS A 187 -7.40 17.25 15.61
N LYS A 188 -8.55 17.19 14.96
CA LYS A 188 -9.61 18.19 14.98
C LYS A 188 -10.77 17.72 15.87
N SER A 189 -11.68 18.64 16.15
CA SER A 189 -12.93 18.30 16.84
C SER A 189 -13.82 17.46 15.94
N LEU A 190 -14.41 16.41 16.51
CA LEU A 190 -15.42 15.60 15.83
C LEU A 190 -16.74 16.37 15.72
N ASN A 191 -17.56 16.02 14.72
CA ASN A 191 -18.91 16.54 14.60
C ASN A 191 -19.84 15.88 15.63
N GLU A 192 -21.06 16.43 15.78
CA GLU A 192 -22.05 15.92 16.74
C GLU A 192 -22.43 14.44 16.49
N GLU A 193 -22.43 14.00 15.23
CA GLU A 193 -22.74 12.63 14.85
C GLU A 193 -21.72 11.64 15.45
N PHE A 194 -20.43 11.82 15.21
CA PHE A 194 -19.40 10.95 15.76
C PHE A 194 -19.28 11.07 17.27
N GLU A 195 -19.47 12.26 17.84
CA GLU A 195 -19.55 12.43 19.29
C GLU A 195 -20.70 11.62 19.92
N SER A 196 -21.85 11.58 19.24
CA SER A 196 -22.98 10.77 19.68
C SER A 196 -22.64 9.28 19.63
N PHE A 197 -22.03 8.78 18.55
CA PHE A 197 -21.64 7.37 18.42
C PHE A 197 -20.63 6.94 19.49
N LEU A 198 -19.61 7.77 19.74
CA LEU A 198 -18.60 7.50 20.76
C LEU A 198 -19.17 7.47 22.18
N SER A 199 -20.32 8.12 22.41
CA SER A 199 -20.96 8.21 23.73
C SER A 199 -21.93 7.07 24.04
N LEU A 200 -22.25 6.21 23.05
CA LEU A 200 -23.22 5.12 23.21
C LEU A 200 -22.66 3.88 23.92
N SER A 201 -21.35 3.63 23.81
CA SER A 201 -20.73 2.42 24.35
C SER A 201 -20.39 2.54 25.84
N SER A 202 -20.42 1.43 26.55
CA SER A 202 -19.92 1.36 27.94
C SER A 202 -18.45 0.94 28.03
N LYS A 203 -17.92 0.17 27.07
CA LYS A 203 -16.51 -0.27 27.04
C LYS A 203 -15.63 0.46 26.02
N GLY A 204 -16.22 1.04 24.99
CA GLY A 204 -15.51 1.80 23.97
C GLY A 204 -16.03 1.53 22.55
N THR A 205 -15.41 2.22 21.60
CA THR A 205 -15.75 2.14 20.18
C THR A 205 -14.70 1.36 19.41
N VAL A 206 -15.13 0.54 18.46
CA VAL A 206 -14.28 -0.15 17.50
C VAL A 206 -14.58 0.42 16.12
N LEU A 207 -13.53 0.86 15.43
CA LEU A 207 -13.66 1.29 14.03
C LEU A 207 -13.54 0.06 13.12
N PHE A 208 -14.29 0.03 12.03
CA PHE A 208 -14.19 -0.98 10.99
C PHE A 208 -14.12 -0.32 9.61
N SER A 209 -12.99 -0.45 8.92
CA SER A 209 -12.79 0.16 7.59
C SER A 209 -11.75 -0.60 6.75
N PHE A 210 -12.11 -0.90 5.52
CA PHE A 210 -11.20 -1.45 4.50
C PHE A 210 -10.74 -0.41 3.47
N GLY A 211 -10.77 0.87 3.86
CA GLY A 211 -10.28 1.97 3.05
C GLY A 211 -11.21 2.36 1.91
N SER A 212 -10.64 2.98 0.88
CA SER A 212 -11.37 3.55 -0.25
C SER A 212 -11.54 2.58 -1.43
N LEU A 213 -10.63 1.61 -1.59
CA LEU A 213 -10.62 0.70 -2.73
C LEU A 213 -11.45 -0.58 -2.50
N ALA A 214 -11.41 -1.14 -1.30
CA ALA A 214 -12.16 -2.35 -0.95
C ALA A 214 -13.54 -1.98 -0.39
N LYS A 215 -14.49 -1.74 -1.30
CA LYS A 215 -15.86 -1.38 -0.93
C LYS A 215 -16.56 -2.55 -0.23
N THR A 216 -16.95 -2.37 1.03
CA THR A 216 -17.61 -3.45 1.80
C THR A 216 -19.06 -3.69 1.34
N SER A 217 -19.64 -2.76 0.58
CA SER A 217 -20.99 -2.87 0.02
C SER A 217 -21.16 -3.92 -1.07
N ILE A 218 -20.05 -4.33 -1.69
CA ILE A 218 -20.04 -5.38 -2.71
C ILE A 218 -19.64 -6.75 -2.16
N PHE A 219 -19.39 -6.86 -0.86
CA PHE A 219 -19.16 -8.15 -0.22
C PHE A 219 -20.39 -9.07 -0.35
N PRO A 220 -20.18 -10.39 -0.44
CA PRO A 220 -21.26 -11.36 -0.36
C PRO A 220 -22.10 -11.13 0.91
N LEU A 221 -23.42 -11.34 0.82
CA LEU A 221 -24.36 -11.12 1.92
C LEU A 221 -23.97 -11.94 3.16
N GLU A 222 -23.47 -13.14 2.93
CA GLU A 222 -23.06 -14.11 3.94
C GLU A 222 -21.87 -13.57 4.75
N VAL A 223 -20.93 -12.88 4.08
CA VAL A 223 -19.78 -12.22 4.73
C VAL A 223 -20.27 -11.05 5.58
N LYS A 224 -21.14 -10.18 5.03
CA LYS A 224 -21.72 -9.06 5.76
C LYS A 224 -22.46 -9.52 7.02
N LEU A 225 -23.32 -10.53 6.89
CA LEU A 225 -24.07 -11.12 8.00
C LEU A 225 -23.15 -11.77 9.04
N SER A 226 -22.05 -12.40 8.62
CA SER A 226 -21.10 -13.00 9.55
C SER A 226 -20.39 -11.94 10.40
N ILE A 227 -19.97 -10.83 9.79
CA ILE A 227 -19.38 -9.69 10.50
C ILE A 227 -20.40 -9.08 11.47
N LEU A 228 -21.62 -8.84 11.02
CA LEU A 228 -22.69 -8.27 11.85
C LEU A 228 -23.03 -9.16 13.05
N ARG A 229 -23.14 -10.48 12.84
CA ARG A 229 -23.35 -11.45 13.92
C ARG A 229 -22.18 -11.48 14.91
N ALA A 230 -20.94 -11.34 14.43
CA ALA A 230 -19.78 -11.25 15.32
C ALA A 230 -19.86 -9.98 16.18
N PHE A 231 -20.16 -8.82 15.59
CA PHE A 231 -20.30 -7.56 16.33
C PHE A 231 -21.45 -7.60 17.34
N SER A 232 -22.58 -8.25 17.04
CA SER A 232 -23.70 -8.39 17.97
C SER A 232 -23.39 -9.19 19.24
N GLN A 233 -22.31 -9.99 19.24
CA GLN A 233 -21.86 -10.72 20.43
C GLN A 233 -21.17 -9.81 21.45
N PHE A 234 -20.88 -8.56 21.08
CA PHE A 234 -20.21 -7.56 21.91
C PHE A 234 -21.10 -6.30 22.10
N PRO A 235 -22.28 -6.44 22.73
CA PRO A 235 -23.26 -5.34 22.83
C PRO A 235 -22.77 -4.14 23.66
N GLU A 236 -21.76 -4.33 24.51
CA GLU A 236 -21.08 -3.28 25.28
C GLU A 236 -20.14 -2.36 24.46
N PHE A 237 -19.80 -2.77 23.23
CA PHE A 237 -18.97 -1.99 22.31
C PHE A 237 -19.83 -1.39 21.20
N THR A 238 -19.51 -0.17 20.79
CA THR A 238 -20.06 0.44 19.58
C THR A 238 -19.13 0.20 18.40
N PHE A 239 -19.66 -0.28 17.28
CA PHE A 239 -18.91 -0.46 16.04
C PHE A 239 -19.29 0.63 15.06
N ILE A 240 -18.29 1.40 14.59
CA ILE A 240 -18.49 2.36 13.49
C ILE A 240 -17.89 1.75 12.23
N TRP A 241 -18.77 1.39 11.30
CA TRP A 241 -18.41 0.73 10.04
C TRP A 241 -18.41 1.77 8.92
N LYS A 242 -17.23 2.02 8.32
CA LYS A 242 -17.14 2.75 7.05
C LYS A 242 -17.80 1.95 5.94
N TYR A 243 -18.94 2.39 5.44
CA TYR A 243 -19.77 1.61 4.53
C TYR A 243 -20.15 2.41 3.29
N ASP A 244 -19.85 1.84 2.12
CA ASP A 244 -20.27 2.39 0.83
C ASP A 244 -21.75 2.07 0.57
N ASP A 245 -22.52 2.94 -0.09
CA ASP A 245 -23.95 2.69 -0.41
C ASP A 245 -24.83 2.33 0.82
N ILE A 246 -24.88 3.20 1.83
CA ILE A 246 -25.67 2.99 3.06
C ILE A 246 -27.15 2.72 2.74
N GLU A 247 -27.76 3.51 1.85
CA GLU A 247 -29.19 3.40 1.55
C GLU A 247 -29.57 2.05 0.92
N LYS A 248 -28.66 1.43 0.15
CA LYS A 248 -28.89 0.13 -0.48
C LYS A 248 -29.09 -0.98 0.55
N ASP A 249 -28.29 -0.97 1.61
CA ASP A 249 -28.25 -2.07 2.58
C ASP A 249 -28.84 -1.69 3.94
N LYS A 250 -29.51 -0.54 4.07
CA LYS A 250 -30.07 -0.01 5.33
C LYS A 250 -30.87 -1.02 6.16
N GLU A 251 -31.73 -1.81 5.50
CA GLU A 251 -32.55 -2.82 6.20
C GLU A 251 -31.72 -4.00 6.75
N LEU A 252 -30.54 -4.28 6.18
CA LEU A 252 -29.62 -5.31 6.68
C LEU A 252 -29.08 -4.97 8.07
N PHE A 253 -28.80 -3.69 8.32
CA PHE A 253 -28.17 -3.20 9.56
C PHE A 253 -29.16 -2.87 10.67
N LYS A 254 -30.45 -2.73 10.35
CA LYS A 254 -31.51 -2.30 11.27
C LYS A 254 -31.64 -3.14 12.56
N ASN A 255 -31.30 -4.42 12.49
CA ASN A 255 -31.37 -5.34 13.63
C ASN A 255 -30.09 -5.37 14.49
N PHE A 256 -29.08 -4.56 14.16
CA PHE A 256 -27.78 -4.53 14.84
C PHE A 256 -27.59 -3.20 15.54
N SER A 257 -28.15 -3.07 16.75
CA SER A 257 -28.23 -1.81 17.49
C SER A 257 -26.89 -1.23 17.93
N ASN A 258 -25.82 -2.02 17.91
CA ASN A 258 -24.47 -1.58 18.27
C ASN A 258 -23.57 -1.31 17.05
N VAL A 259 -24.12 -1.31 15.83
CA VAL A 259 -23.38 -1.05 14.58
C VAL A 259 -23.93 0.22 13.91
N PHE A 260 -23.04 1.19 13.68
CA PHE A 260 -23.36 2.47 13.06
C PHE A 260 -22.58 2.61 11.76
N LEU A 261 -23.24 3.11 10.72
CA LEU A 261 -22.64 3.27 9.40
C LEU A 261 -22.23 4.71 9.16
N ALA A 262 -21.09 4.89 8.48
CA ALA A 262 -20.65 6.18 7.97
C ALA A 262 -20.02 6.00 6.59
N GLU A 263 -20.30 6.90 5.64
CA GLU A 263 -19.68 6.81 4.30
C GLU A 263 -18.20 7.21 4.35
N TRP A 264 -17.86 8.14 5.25
CA TRP A 264 -16.52 8.65 5.47
C TRP A 264 -16.23 8.75 6.97
N LEU A 265 -15.03 8.33 7.38
CA LEU A 265 -14.57 8.49 8.75
C LEU A 265 -13.56 9.64 8.83
N PRO A 266 -13.70 10.57 9.80
CA PRO A 266 -12.59 11.43 10.22
C PRO A 266 -11.57 10.56 10.99
N GLN A 267 -10.89 9.67 10.27
CA GLN A 267 -10.16 8.52 10.80
C GLN A 267 -9.06 8.94 11.78
N ILE A 268 -8.27 9.97 11.43
CA ILE A 268 -7.25 10.54 12.32
C ILE A 268 -7.88 11.03 13.62
N ASP A 269 -9.00 11.76 13.55
CA ASP A 269 -9.64 12.36 14.72
C ASP A 269 -10.23 11.29 15.65
N LEU A 270 -10.85 10.26 15.06
CA LEU A 270 -11.41 9.11 15.76
C LEU A 270 -10.31 8.25 16.40
N LEU A 271 -9.26 7.89 15.67
CA LEU A 271 -8.14 7.11 16.22
C LEU A 271 -7.45 7.83 17.38
N ASN A 272 -7.38 9.16 17.33
CA ASN A 272 -6.84 9.97 18.43
C ASN A 272 -7.89 10.29 19.52
N ASP A 273 -9.04 9.61 19.56
CA ASP A 273 -10.02 9.68 20.66
C ASP A 273 -9.86 8.51 21.63
N LYS A 274 -9.80 8.80 22.93
CA LYS A 274 -9.59 7.77 23.98
C LYS A 274 -10.73 6.77 24.10
N ARG A 275 -11.92 7.07 23.55
CA ARG A 275 -13.07 6.18 23.51
C ARG A 275 -12.91 5.11 22.42
N VAL A 276 -12.11 5.34 21.39
CA VAL A 276 -11.76 4.32 20.40
C VAL A 276 -10.75 3.34 21.01
N LYS A 277 -11.05 2.05 20.96
CA LYS A 277 -10.28 0.99 21.63
C LYS A 277 -9.60 0.03 20.68
N ALA A 278 -10.10 -0.09 19.46
CA ALA A 278 -9.51 -0.93 18.44
C ALA A 278 -9.89 -0.45 17.04
N PHE A 279 -9.08 -0.83 16.06
CA PHE A 279 -9.37 -0.60 14.66
C PHE A 279 -9.26 -1.90 13.85
N ILE A 280 -10.39 -2.37 13.32
CA ILE A 280 -10.42 -3.50 12.40
C ILE A 280 -10.22 -2.94 10.99
N THR A 281 -9.12 -3.32 10.34
CA THR A 281 -8.76 -2.72 9.06
C THR A 281 -7.99 -3.67 8.16
N HIS A 282 -8.00 -3.37 6.86
CA HIS A 282 -7.18 -4.03 5.86
C HIS A 282 -5.70 -3.66 5.93
N MET A 283 -5.28 -2.76 6.83
CA MET A 283 -3.87 -2.35 6.99
C MET A 283 -3.25 -1.70 5.76
N GLY A 284 -4.04 -0.98 4.95
CA GLY A 284 -3.48 -0.08 3.94
C GLY A 284 -2.54 0.94 4.58
N LEU A 285 -1.48 1.35 3.89
CA LEU A 285 -0.38 2.11 4.49
C LEU A 285 -0.78 3.35 5.30
N ASN A 286 -1.75 4.13 4.82
CA ASN A 286 -2.20 5.31 5.56
C ASN A 286 -2.88 4.91 6.88
N SER A 287 -3.76 3.91 6.87
CA SER A 287 -4.36 3.35 8.08
C SER A 287 -3.31 2.77 9.03
N TYR A 288 -2.29 2.09 8.48
CA TYR A 288 -1.15 1.58 9.25
C TYR A 288 -0.37 2.70 9.94
N LEU A 289 -0.07 3.79 9.24
CA LEU A 289 0.59 4.94 9.85
C LEU A 289 -0.30 5.61 10.90
N GLU A 290 -1.53 5.97 10.54
CA GLU A 290 -2.44 6.68 11.43
C GLU A 290 -2.70 5.91 12.74
N THR A 291 -2.91 4.60 12.67
CA THR A 291 -3.13 3.78 13.87
C THR A 291 -1.86 3.61 14.70
N SER A 292 -0.69 3.51 14.06
CA SER A 292 0.60 3.41 14.76
C SER A 292 0.90 4.69 15.54
N PHE A 293 0.64 5.85 14.94
CA PHE A 293 0.83 7.14 15.60
C PHE A 293 -0.20 7.39 16.71
N ALA A 294 -1.44 6.93 16.53
CA ALA A 294 -2.48 7.03 17.55
C ALA A 294 -2.31 6.04 18.71
N GLY A 295 -1.52 4.96 18.52
CA GLY A 295 -1.34 3.90 19.52
C GLY A 295 -2.60 3.06 19.73
N VAL A 296 -3.45 2.93 18.71
CA VAL A 296 -4.68 2.13 18.74
C VAL A 296 -4.36 0.71 18.24
N PRO A 297 -4.69 -0.35 19.01
CA PRO A 297 -4.45 -1.72 18.57
C PRO A 297 -5.36 -2.07 17.40
N VAL A 298 -4.87 -2.92 16.51
CA VAL A 298 -5.56 -3.29 15.27
C VAL A 298 -5.95 -4.75 15.22
N VAL A 299 -7.01 -5.04 14.48
CA VAL A 299 -7.28 -6.38 13.96
C VAL A 299 -7.08 -6.30 12.45
N ALA A 300 -5.97 -6.85 11.97
CA ALA A 300 -5.62 -6.80 10.55
C ALA A 300 -6.36 -7.87 9.73
N ILE A 301 -6.99 -7.43 8.64
CA ILE A 301 -7.58 -8.30 7.62
C ILE A 301 -7.04 -7.85 6.26
N PRO A 302 -5.74 -8.08 5.98
CA PRO A 302 -5.13 -7.65 4.73
C PRO A 302 -5.82 -8.28 3.52
N LEU A 303 -5.89 -7.56 2.41
CA LEU A 303 -6.59 -7.98 1.19
C LEU A 303 -5.66 -8.07 -0.02
N PHE A 304 -4.74 -7.12 -0.20
CA PHE A 304 -3.81 -7.10 -1.34
C PHE A 304 -2.69 -6.06 -1.16
N GLY A 305 -1.69 -6.08 -2.04
CA GLY A 305 -0.62 -5.07 -2.06
C GLY A 305 0.27 -5.13 -0.83
N ASP A 306 0.62 -3.97 -0.30
CA ASP A 306 1.48 -3.76 0.87
C ASP A 306 0.83 -4.16 2.21
N GLN A 307 -0.49 -4.37 2.22
CA GLN A 307 -1.31 -4.59 3.42
C GLN A 307 -0.81 -5.76 4.29
N MET A 308 -0.34 -6.83 3.65
CA MET A 308 0.21 -7.99 4.35
C MET A 308 1.49 -7.64 5.12
N GLN A 309 2.36 -6.80 4.53
CA GLN A 309 3.62 -6.39 5.16
C GLN A 309 3.35 -5.45 6.33
N ASN A 310 2.38 -4.54 6.17
CA ASN A 310 1.96 -3.65 7.23
C ASN A 310 1.36 -4.44 8.42
N ALA A 311 0.53 -5.45 8.15
CA ALA A 311 -0.03 -6.33 9.17
C ALA A 311 1.06 -7.13 9.91
N GLU A 312 1.99 -7.74 9.18
CA GLU A 312 3.12 -8.48 9.76
C GLU A 312 4.01 -7.57 10.63
N SER A 313 4.32 -6.36 10.15
CA SER A 313 5.11 -5.41 10.95
C SER A 313 4.35 -4.97 12.20
N ALA A 314 3.03 -4.75 12.12
CA ALA A 314 2.20 -4.42 13.26
C ALA A 314 2.16 -5.53 14.32
N GLU A 315 2.05 -6.80 13.90
CA GLU A 315 2.09 -7.96 14.80
C GLU A 315 3.46 -8.06 15.49
N ARG A 316 4.55 -7.92 14.73
CA ARG A 316 5.92 -7.91 15.27
C ARG A 316 6.14 -6.81 16.31
N LEU A 317 5.53 -5.64 16.10
CA LEU A 317 5.60 -4.49 17.00
C LEU A 317 4.61 -4.57 18.18
N GLY A 318 3.75 -5.59 18.21
CA GLY A 318 2.88 -5.89 19.34
C GLY A 318 1.61 -5.03 19.42
N PHE A 319 1.13 -4.51 18.29
CA PHE A 319 -0.14 -3.76 18.24
C PHE A 319 -1.17 -4.32 17.26
N CYS A 320 -0.91 -5.49 16.66
CA CYS A 320 -1.85 -6.29 15.87
C CYS A 320 -2.02 -7.69 16.47
#